data_AF-A0A9E5B4D9-F1
#
_entry.id   AF-A0A9E5B4D9-F1
#
_cell.length_a   1.000
_cell.length_b   1.000
_cell.length_c   1.000
_cell.angle_alpha   90.00
_cell.angle_beta   90.00
_cell.angle_gamma   90.00
#
_symmetry.space_group_name_H-M   'P 1'
#
loop_
_entity.id
_entity.type
_entity.pdbx_description
1 polymer ?
#
loop_
_entity_poly.entity_id
_entity_poly.type
_entity_poly.pdbx_seq_one_letter_code
_entity_poly.pdbx_strand_id
1 'polypeptide(L)'
;DSMSAVITKINASGAAVTASMNGDGKLVLTGKNESESITVDASGTDATATGLGVTEGAGGTAAAGGTTNNSLAQIQKIAEARAKNGADQNVLGYYAELATASKTNFESSVSRIMDVDVAAESTQLARWNTLVQAGTAMIAQANGSTQSALALLR
;
A
#
# COMPACT_ATOMS: atom_id res chain seq x y z
N ASP A 1 -50.74 44.87 -24.04
CA ASP A 1 -50.13 46.21 -24.05
C ASP A 1 -49.04 46.40 -23.01
N SER A 2 -49.26 46.03 -21.74
CA SER A 2 -48.27 46.18 -20.67
C SER A 2 -46.94 45.46 -20.90
N MET A 3 -46.94 44.28 -21.54
CA MET A 3 -45.72 43.51 -21.83
C MET A 3 -44.89 44.13 -22.97
N SER A 4 -45.56 44.61 -24.02
CA SER A 4 -44.91 45.33 -25.13
C SER A 4 -44.24 46.62 -24.65
N ALA A 5 -44.86 47.31 -23.69
CA ALA A 5 -44.25 48.48 -23.04
C ALA A 5 -43.00 48.12 -22.21
N VAL A 6 -43.00 46.99 -21.51
CA VAL A 6 -41.83 46.49 -20.77
C VAL A 6 -40.69 46.12 -21.72
N ILE A 7 -40.97 45.41 -22.80
CA ILE A 7 -39.98 45.04 -23.83
C ILE A 7 -39.35 46.29 -24.45
N THR A 8 -40.18 47.28 -24.78
CA THR A 8 -39.69 48.54 -25.35
C THR A 8 -38.78 49.28 -24.36
N LYS A 9 -39.12 49.30 -23.07
CA LYS A 9 -38.27 49.91 -22.03
C LYS A 9 -36.94 49.15 -21.84
N ILE A 10 -36.95 47.82 -21.90
CA ILE A 10 -35.73 47.00 -21.79
C ILE A 10 -34.81 47.25 -22.99
N ASN A 11 -35.36 47.23 -24.22
CA ASN A 11 -34.58 47.49 -25.44
C ASN A 11 -34.09 48.94 -25.55
N ALA A 12 -34.86 49.90 -25.03
CA ALA A 12 -34.47 51.31 -25.00
C ALA A 12 -33.44 51.63 -23.90
N SER A 13 -33.28 50.75 -22.89
CA SER A 13 -32.34 50.94 -21.78
C SER A 13 -30.87 50.88 -22.20
N GLY A 14 -30.56 50.44 -23.43
CA GLY A 14 -29.19 50.37 -23.95
C GLY A 14 -28.26 49.40 -23.19
N ALA A 15 -28.80 48.60 -22.27
CA ALA A 15 -28.07 47.56 -21.57
C ALA A 15 -27.71 46.42 -22.54
N ALA A 16 -26.73 45.59 -22.17
CA ALA A 16 -26.27 44.44 -22.94
C ALA A 16 -27.30 43.29 -23.05
N VAL A 17 -28.60 43.59 -23.03
CA VAL A 17 -29.70 42.62 -23.05
C VAL A 17 -30.83 43.16 -23.93
N THR A 18 -31.30 42.34 -24.88
CA THR A 18 -32.49 42.60 -25.70
C THR A 18 -33.64 41.70 -25.25
N ALA A 19 -34.85 42.24 -25.21
CA ALA A 19 -36.08 41.52 -24.89
C ALA A 19 -36.95 41.33 -26.15
N SER A 20 -37.57 40.15 -26.31
CA SER A 20 -38.52 39.85 -27.39
C SER A 20 -39.63 38.90 -26.92
N MET A 21 -40.74 38.83 -27.66
CA MET A 21 -41.77 37.79 -27.45
C MET A 21 -41.62 36.69 -28.49
N ASN A 22 -41.63 35.43 -28.08
CA ASN A 22 -41.74 34.31 -29.02
C ASN A 22 -43.20 34.14 -29.50
N GLY A 23 -43.41 33.37 -30.57
CA GLY A 23 -44.73 33.06 -31.15
C GLY A 23 -45.75 32.46 -30.17
N ASP A 24 -45.28 31.93 -29.03
CA ASP A 24 -46.09 31.39 -27.94
C ASP A 24 -46.47 32.45 -26.87
N GLY A 25 -46.15 33.72 -27.08
CA GLY A 25 -46.50 34.80 -26.14
C GLY A 25 -45.64 34.86 -24.88
N LYS A 26 -44.41 34.32 -24.91
CA LYS A 26 -43.44 34.32 -23.80
C LYS A 26 -42.34 35.36 -24.00
N LEU A 27 -41.88 35.97 -22.90
CA LEU A 27 -40.77 36.92 -22.88
C LEU A 27 -39.41 36.20 -22.91
N VAL A 28 -38.58 36.54 -23.89
CA VAL A 28 -37.22 36.05 -24.06
C VAL A 28 -36.25 37.20 -23.86
N LEU A 29 -35.27 37.02 -22.98
CA LEU A 29 -34.16 37.97 -22.77
C LEU A 29 -32.89 37.38 -23.39
N THR A 30 -32.20 38.16 -24.21
CA THR A 30 -30.98 37.77 -24.91
C THR A 30 -29.85 38.72 -24.57
N GLY A 31 -28.79 38.22 -23.94
CA GLY A 31 -27.55 39.00 -23.73
C GLY A 31 -26.85 39.29 -25.06
N LYS A 32 -26.45 40.54 -25.30
CA LYS A 32 -25.68 40.99 -26.47
C LYS A 32 -24.19 41.00 -26.13
N ASN A 33 -23.54 39.85 -26.26
CA ASN A 33 -22.10 39.76 -26.52
C ASN A 33 -21.94 39.25 -27.95
N GLU A 34 -20.98 39.77 -28.73
CA GLU A 34 -20.91 39.58 -30.19
C GLU A 34 -20.75 38.12 -30.69
N SER A 35 -20.77 37.12 -29.81
CA SER A 35 -20.71 35.70 -30.21
C SER A 35 -21.52 34.73 -29.35
N GLU A 36 -22.21 35.17 -28.29
CA GLU A 36 -23.01 34.27 -27.44
C GLU A 36 -24.32 34.93 -27.03
N SER A 37 -25.44 34.32 -27.44
CA SER A 37 -26.78 34.67 -27.00
C SER A 37 -27.18 33.79 -25.80
N ILE A 38 -27.23 34.37 -24.60
CA ILE A 38 -27.85 33.70 -23.44
C ILE A 38 -29.36 33.94 -23.53
N THR A 39 -30.11 32.90 -23.87
CA THR A 39 -31.58 32.90 -23.84
C THR A 39 -32.05 32.47 -22.46
N VAL A 40 -32.62 33.40 -21.69
CA VAL A 40 -33.29 33.06 -20.41
C VAL A 40 -34.76 32.79 -20.72
N ASP A 41 -35.15 31.52 -20.80
CA ASP A 41 -36.56 31.11 -20.85
C ASP A 41 -37.10 31.10 -19.42
N ALA A 42 -37.95 32.08 -19.10
CA ALA A 42 -38.63 32.15 -17.80
C ALA A 42 -39.89 31.25 -17.74
N SER A 43 -40.03 30.28 -18.65
CA SER A 43 -40.98 29.20 -18.47
C SER A 43 -40.45 28.22 -17.43
N GLY A 44 -41.08 28.24 -16.25
CA GLY A 44 -40.56 27.63 -15.04
C GLY A 44 -39.96 26.24 -15.23
N THR A 45 -38.63 26.17 -15.12
CA THR A 45 -37.80 25.06 -14.66
C THR A 45 -36.36 25.58 -14.59
N ASP A 46 -35.85 25.70 -13.36
CA ASP A 46 -34.44 25.73 -12.94
C ASP A 46 -33.45 26.68 -13.64
N ALA A 47 -33.39 27.90 -13.09
CA ALA A 47 -32.17 28.69 -13.09
C ALA A 47 -31.17 28.23 -11.99
N THR A 48 -30.87 26.93 -11.87
CA THR A 48 -29.80 26.41 -10.98
C THR A 48 -29.32 25.01 -11.41
N ALA A 49 -28.06 24.90 -11.89
CA ALA A 49 -27.13 23.79 -11.58
C ALA A 49 -25.93 23.69 -12.57
N THR A 50 -26.04 24.16 -13.80
CA THR A 50 -24.99 23.90 -14.82
C THR A 50 -23.87 24.94 -14.83
N GLY A 51 -24.08 26.14 -14.26
CA GLY A 51 -23.06 27.20 -14.18
C GLY A 51 -22.21 27.21 -12.89
N LEU A 52 -22.58 26.45 -11.85
CA LEU A 52 -21.92 26.47 -10.53
C LEU A 52 -21.54 25.09 -9.97
N GLY A 53 -21.63 24.02 -10.76
CA GLY A 53 -21.11 22.71 -10.38
C GLY A 53 -21.82 22.02 -9.20
N VAL A 54 -23.05 22.43 -8.86
CA VAL A 54 -23.91 21.75 -7.89
C VAL A 54 -25.10 21.17 -8.64
N THR A 55 -25.03 19.88 -8.96
CA THR A 55 -26.15 19.11 -9.49
C THR A 55 -27.00 18.60 -8.33
N GLU A 56 -27.99 19.36 -7.89
CA GLU A 56 -29.10 18.82 -7.09
C GLU A 56 -30.21 18.33 -8.04
N GLY A 57 -30.38 17.01 -8.12
CA GLY A 57 -31.48 16.40 -8.85
C GLY A 57 -32.72 16.26 -7.96
N ALA A 58 -33.72 17.10 -8.15
CA ALA A 58 -35.06 16.88 -7.61
C ALA A 58 -35.93 16.14 -8.64
N GLY A 59 -36.09 14.84 -8.45
CA GLY A 59 -37.26 14.06 -8.91
C GLY A 59 -37.55 14.03 -10.41
N GLY A 60 -36.79 13.24 -11.18
CA GLY A 60 -37.16 12.88 -12.55
C GLY A 60 -36.06 12.12 -13.28
N THR A 61 -36.01 10.80 -13.10
CA THR A 61 -35.31 9.79 -13.95
C THR A 61 -33.88 10.03 -14.45
N ALA A 62 -33.16 11.06 -14.00
CA ALA A 62 -31.78 11.38 -14.34
C ALA A 62 -30.79 11.17 -13.17
N ALA A 63 -31.14 10.33 -12.18
CA ALA A 63 -30.32 10.10 -10.97
C ALA A 63 -29.87 8.63 -10.78
N ALA A 64 -30.17 7.73 -11.73
CA ALA A 64 -29.65 6.36 -11.69
C ALA A 64 -28.20 6.32 -12.21
N GLY A 65 -27.92 6.95 -13.38
CA GLY A 65 -26.60 6.89 -14.01
C GLY A 65 -25.47 7.58 -13.22
N GLY A 66 -25.73 8.73 -12.58
CA GLY A 66 -24.73 9.45 -11.78
C GLY A 66 -24.33 8.72 -10.49
N THR A 67 -25.31 8.18 -9.77
CA THR A 67 -25.10 7.40 -8.54
C THR A 67 -24.43 6.06 -8.85
N THR A 68 -24.82 5.39 -9.95
CA THR A 68 -24.20 4.14 -10.38
C THR A 68 -22.77 4.36 -10.89
N ASN A 69 -22.50 5.45 -11.64
CA ASN A 69 -21.13 5.77 -12.06
C ASN A 69 -20.21 6.12 -10.88
N ASN A 70 -20.70 6.87 -9.89
CA ASN A 70 -19.96 7.10 -8.66
C ASN A 70 -19.69 5.78 -7.92
N SER A 71 -20.70 4.91 -7.80
CA SER A 71 -20.54 3.60 -7.16
C SER A 71 -19.53 2.70 -7.89
N LEU A 72 -19.56 2.67 -9.22
CA LEU A 72 -18.57 1.95 -10.03
C LEU A 72 -17.15 2.50 -9.82
N ALA A 73 -16.99 3.83 -9.78
CA ALA A 73 -15.70 4.47 -9.51
C ALA A 73 -15.17 4.15 -8.10
N GLN A 74 -16.04 4.09 -7.08
CA GLN A 74 -15.65 3.69 -5.72
C GLN A 74 -15.26 2.21 -5.67
N ILE A 75 -16.02 1.33 -6.35
CA ILE A 75 -15.68 -0.10 -6.45
C ILE A 75 -14.32 -0.28 -7.12
N GLN A 76 -14.02 0.48 -8.17
CA GLN A 76 -12.74 0.43 -8.87
C GLN A 76 -11.58 0.84 -7.96
N LYS A 77 -11.71 1.93 -7.19
CA LYS A 77 -10.71 2.34 -6.20
C LYS A 77 -10.46 1.27 -5.13
N ILE A 78 -11.52 0.62 -4.63
CA ILE A 78 -11.40 -0.47 -3.66
C ILE A 78 -10.71 -1.69 -4.30
N ALA A 79 -11.02 -1.99 -5.57
CA ALA A 79 -10.39 -3.08 -6.30
C ALA A 79 -8.89 -2.82 -6.52
N GLU A 80 -8.51 -1.59 -6.87
CA GLU A 80 -7.11 -1.16 -6.99
C GLU A 80 -6.38 -1.25 -5.65
N ALA A 81 -6.99 -0.78 -4.56
CA ALA A 81 -6.42 -0.91 -3.21
C ALA A 81 -6.26 -2.38 -2.79
N ARG A 82 -7.22 -3.26 -3.12
CA ARG A 82 -7.10 -4.71 -2.89
C ARG A 82 -6.01 -5.35 -3.73
N ALA A 83 -5.90 -4.97 -5.00
CA ALA A 83 -4.85 -5.47 -5.89
C ALA A 83 -3.47 -5.06 -5.37
N LYS A 84 -3.30 -3.81 -4.92
CA LYS A 84 -2.06 -3.33 -4.30
C LYS A 84 -1.74 -4.09 -3.01
N ASN A 85 -2.71 -4.25 -2.11
CA ASN A 85 -2.51 -5.04 -0.90
C ASN A 85 -2.15 -6.50 -1.20
N GLY A 86 -2.76 -7.11 -2.22
CA GLY A 86 -2.41 -8.47 -2.65
C GLY A 86 -0.99 -8.56 -3.21
N ALA A 87 -0.56 -7.56 -3.99
CA ALA A 87 0.82 -7.47 -4.46
C ALA A 87 1.81 -7.31 -3.30
N ASP A 88 1.51 -6.42 -2.35
CA ASP A 88 2.35 -6.20 -1.16
C ASP A 88 2.40 -7.46 -0.27
N GLN A 89 1.30 -8.20 -0.14
CA GLN A 89 1.25 -9.50 0.55
C GLN A 89 2.13 -10.55 -0.13
N ASN A 90 2.11 -10.65 -1.46
CA ASN A 90 2.97 -11.59 -2.20
C ASN A 90 4.45 -11.27 -1.99
N VAL A 91 4.81 -9.98 -2.04
CA VAL A 91 6.17 -9.51 -1.79
C VAL A 91 6.61 -9.83 -0.37
N LEU A 92 5.76 -9.55 0.64
CA LEU A 92 6.04 -9.90 2.03
C LEU A 92 6.18 -11.41 2.26
N GLY A 93 5.34 -12.21 1.60
CA GLY A 93 5.42 -13.68 1.63
C GLY A 93 6.77 -14.17 1.11
N TYR A 94 7.19 -13.65 -0.05
CA TYR A 94 8.51 -13.98 -0.61
C TYR A 94 9.66 -13.57 0.32
N TYR A 95 9.62 -12.37 0.90
CA TYR A 95 10.64 -11.94 1.85
C TYR A 95 10.67 -12.79 3.13
N ALA A 96 9.52 -13.26 3.61
CA ALA A 96 9.44 -14.15 4.75
C ALA A 96 10.08 -15.53 4.45
N GLU A 97 9.83 -16.09 3.27
CA GLU A 97 10.47 -17.34 2.81
C GLU A 97 11.98 -17.17 2.66
N LEU A 98 12.42 -16.08 2.03
CA LEU A 98 13.84 -15.75 1.88
C LEU A 98 14.52 -15.58 3.24
N ALA A 99 13.89 -14.86 4.18
CA ALA A 99 14.42 -14.66 5.52
C ALA A 99 14.51 -15.99 6.29
N THR A 100 13.53 -16.87 6.13
CA THR A 100 13.54 -18.22 6.74
C THR A 100 14.68 -19.06 6.18
N ALA A 101 14.85 -19.09 4.85
CA ALA A 101 15.95 -19.79 4.20
C ALA A 101 17.32 -19.23 4.63
N SER A 102 17.45 -17.91 4.68
CA SER A 102 18.66 -17.25 5.16
C SER A 102 18.96 -17.57 6.62
N LYS A 103 17.93 -17.59 7.47
CA LYS A 103 18.06 -17.97 8.88
C LYS A 103 18.57 -19.41 9.01
N THR A 104 17.98 -20.36 8.30
CA THR A 104 18.43 -21.77 8.32
C THR A 104 19.88 -21.91 7.83
N ASN A 105 20.27 -21.16 6.79
CA ASN A 105 21.65 -21.16 6.30
C ASN A 105 22.63 -20.59 7.33
N PHE A 106 22.25 -19.50 8.02
CA PHE A 106 23.07 -18.94 9.09
C PHE A 106 23.13 -19.85 10.30
N GLU A 107 22.01 -20.44 10.73
CA GLU A 107 21.98 -21.41 11.83
C GLU A 107 22.86 -22.63 11.53
N SER A 108 22.83 -23.16 10.30
CA SER A 108 23.70 -24.26 9.89
C SER A 108 25.19 -23.85 9.86
N SER A 109 25.49 -22.65 9.37
CA SER A 109 26.85 -22.11 9.35
C SER A 109 27.38 -21.88 10.77
N VAL A 110 26.53 -21.33 11.65
CA VAL A 110 26.83 -21.10 13.06
C VAL A 110 27.00 -22.43 13.79
N SER A 111 26.15 -23.44 13.53
CA SER A 111 26.33 -24.80 14.06
C SER A 111 27.67 -25.38 13.62
N ARG A 112 28.09 -25.24 12.36
CA ARG A 112 29.43 -25.69 11.94
C ARG A 112 30.60 -24.98 12.62
N ILE A 113 30.42 -23.74 13.07
CA ILE A 113 31.48 -22.94 13.68
C ILE A 113 31.52 -23.11 15.20
N MET A 114 30.35 -23.04 15.85
CA MET A 114 30.23 -23.06 17.30
C MET A 114 30.08 -24.46 17.87
N ASP A 115 29.46 -25.37 17.12
CA ASP A 115 29.27 -26.73 17.58
C ASP A 115 30.57 -27.50 17.34
N VAL A 116 31.09 -28.08 18.42
CA VAL A 116 32.33 -28.87 18.38
C VAL A 116 31.96 -30.26 17.86
N ASP A 117 32.79 -30.84 17.00
CA ASP A 117 32.61 -32.23 16.60
C ASP A 117 32.80 -33.14 17.82
N VAL A 118 31.69 -33.63 18.37
CA VAL A 118 31.65 -34.48 19.57
C VAL A 118 32.50 -35.73 19.38
N ALA A 119 32.65 -36.25 18.16
CA ALA A 119 33.54 -37.39 17.90
C ALA A 119 35.02 -37.01 18.05
N ALA A 120 35.42 -35.84 17.55
CA ALA A 120 36.78 -35.35 17.69
C ALA A 120 37.10 -35.00 19.16
N GLU A 121 36.19 -34.32 19.86
CA GLU A 121 36.40 -33.94 21.26
C GLU A 121 36.39 -35.14 22.21
N SER A 122 35.51 -36.13 21.99
CA SER A 122 35.47 -37.35 22.80
C SER A 122 36.71 -38.24 22.61
N THR A 123 37.23 -38.35 21.38
CA THR A 123 38.50 -39.07 21.14
C THR A 123 39.68 -38.33 21.77
N GLN A 124 39.69 -37.00 21.70
CA GLN A 124 40.72 -36.19 22.35
C GLN A 124 40.65 -36.32 23.87
N LEU A 125 39.45 -36.27 24.46
CA LEU A 125 39.21 -36.50 25.89
C LEU A 125 39.67 -37.91 26.31
N ALA A 126 39.31 -38.94 25.55
CA ALA A 126 39.74 -40.31 25.80
C ALA A 126 41.27 -40.43 25.76
N ARG A 127 41.91 -39.81 24.76
CA ARG A 127 43.37 -39.79 24.62
C ARG A 127 44.04 -39.07 25.79
N TRP A 128 43.49 -37.96 26.28
CA TRP A 128 43.98 -37.27 27.48
C TRP A 128 43.85 -38.15 28.72
N ASN A 129 42.73 -38.84 28.91
CA ASN A 129 42.54 -39.79 30.00
C ASN A 129 43.54 -40.95 29.95
N THR A 130 43.77 -41.52 28.76
CA THR A 130 44.80 -42.55 28.55
C THR A 130 46.20 -42.01 28.85
N LEU A 131 46.52 -40.78 28.43
CA LEU A 131 47.83 -40.16 28.70
C LEU A 131 48.06 -39.94 30.20
N VAL A 132 47.03 -39.50 30.95
CA VAL A 132 47.11 -39.34 32.40
C VAL A 132 47.33 -40.69 33.09
N GLN A 133 46.59 -41.73 32.68
CA GLN A 133 46.77 -43.10 33.22
C GLN A 133 48.14 -43.70 32.85
N ALA A 134 48.63 -43.46 31.63
CA ALA A 134 49.95 -43.90 31.21
C ALA A 134 51.06 -43.13 31.94
N GLY A 135 50.89 -41.83 32.18
CA GLY A 135 51.82 -40.99 32.93
C GLY A 135 51.93 -41.42 34.39
N THR A 136 50.81 -41.74 35.05
CA THR A 136 50.83 -42.27 36.43
C THR A 136 51.48 -43.66 36.51
N ALA A 137 51.21 -44.54 35.54
CA ALA A 137 51.86 -45.85 35.45
C ALA A 137 53.37 -45.73 35.16
N MET A 138 53.78 -44.81 34.28
CA MET A 138 55.20 -44.53 34.01
C MET A 138 55.94 -43.99 35.23
N ILE A 139 55.32 -43.10 36.01
CA ILE A 139 55.91 -42.61 37.26
C ILE A 139 56.06 -43.76 38.28
N ALA A 140 55.04 -44.61 38.42
CA ALA A 140 55.11 -45.78 39.29
C ALA A 140 56.24 -46.72 38.87
N GLN A 141 56.40 -46.98 37.58
CA GLN A 141 57.45 -47.85 37.05
C GLN A 141 58.86 -47.24 37.15
N ALA A 142 58.99 -45.93 36.91
CA ALA A 142 60.25 -45.21 37.10
C ALA A 142 60.73 -45.29 38.55
N ASN A 143 59.83 -45.06 39.52
CA ASN A 143 60.13 -45.17 40.95
C ASN A 143 60.49 -46.60 41.40
N GLY A 144 59.89 -47.63 40.81
CA GLY A 144 60.26 -49.02 41.07
C GLY A 144 61.65 -49.36 40.51
N SER A 145 61.95 -48.90 39.29
CA SER A 145 63.25 -49.17 38.65
C SER A 145 64.43 -48.51 39.35
N THR A 146 64.26 -47.31 39.93
CA THR A 146 65.32 -46.62 40.70
C THR A 146 65.66 -47.37 41.98
N GLN A 147 64.68 -47.97 42.65
CA GLN A 147 64.91 -48.80 43.84
C GLN A 147 65.61 -50.11 43.49
N SER A 148 65.25 -50.76 42.37
CA SER A 148 65.96 -51.94 41.88
C SER A 148 67.41 -51.62 41.48
N ALA A 149 67.67 -50.46 40.86
CA ALA A 149 69.02 -50.02 40.56
C ALA A 149 69.85 -49.78 41.84
N LEU A 150 69.24 -49.24 42.90
CA LEU A 150 69.91 -49.04 44.19
C LEU A 150 70.18 -50.36 44.92
N ALA A 151 69.32 -51.37 44.75
CA ALA A 151 69.53 -52.71 45.27
C ALA A 151 70.69 -53.44 44.57
N LEU A 152 70.98 -53.11 43.32
CA LEU A 152 72.13 -53.63 42.56
C LEU A 152 73.46 -52.94 42.90
N LEU A 153 73.42 -51.79 43.58
CA LEU A 153 74.61 -51.04 44.01
C LEU A 153 75.07 -51.40 45.43
N ARG A 154 74.37 -52.33 46.10
CA ARG A 154 74.68 -52.83 47.45
C ARG A 154 75.23 -54.24 47.37
#